data_AF-A0A6L3VXK8-F1
#
_entry.id   AF-A0A6L3VXK8-F1
#
_cell.length_a   1.000
_cell.length_b   1.000
_cell.length_c   1.000
_cell.angle_alpha   90.00
_cell.angle_beta   90.00
_cell.angle_gamma   90.00
#
_symmetry.space_group_name_H-M   'P 1'
#
loop_
_entity.id
_entity.type
_entity.pdbx_description
1 polymer ?
#
loop_
_entity_poly.entity_id
_entity_poly.type
_entity_poly.pdbx_seq_one_letter_code
_entity_poly.pdbx_strand_id
1 'polypeptide(L)'
;MAHGLGWSLRQVQLALQQAGTTPRELIREERLRLVRDRLRDPRPRHVSISALGHAAGIPSPSAFSAAYRRRFGESPRDTRQRAQEKDTRR
;
A
#
# COMPACT_ATOMS: atom_id res chain seq x y z
N MET A 1 10.78 -16.60 -3.60
CA MET A 1 10.26 -17.49 -4.66
C MET A 1 9.07 -18.26 -4.09
N ALA A 2 7.96 -18.35 -4.81
CA ALA A 2 6.73 -18.99 -4.33
C ALA A 2 6.93 -20.53 -4.28
N HIS A 3 7.11 -21.08 -3.08
CA HIS A 3 7.26 -22.53 -2.86
C HIS A 3 6.29 -23.10 -1.81
N GLY A 4 5.17 -22.40 -1.55
CA GLY A 4 4.19 -22.83 -0.54
C GLY A 4 2.98 -23.60 -1.07
N LEU A 5 2.76 -23.66 -2.39
CA LEU A 5 1.48 -24.11 -2.99
C LEU A 5 1.62 -25.12 -4.14
N GLY A 6 2.83 -25.58 -4.47
CA GLY A 6 3.05 -26.53 -5.58
C GLY A 6 2.77 -25.98 -6.99
N TRP A 7 2.60 -24.66 -7.15
CA TRP A 7 2.35 -24.00 -8.43
C TRP A 7 3.61 -23.38 -8.99
N SER A 8 3.86 -23.57 -10.29
CA SER A 8 4.93 -22.87 -11.02
C SER A 8 4.64 -21.37 -11.15
N LEU A 9 5.68 -20.55 -11.30
CA LEU A 9 5.56 -19.11 -11.51
C LEU A 9 4.62 -18.77 -12.69
N ARG A 10 4.68 -19.57 -13.76
CA ARG A 10 3.83 -19.43 -14.95
C ARG A 10 2.34 -19.69 -14.63
N GLN A 11 2.03 -20.68 -13.79
CA GLN A 11 0.64 -20.94 -13.37
C GLN A 11 0.10 -19.80 -12.52
N VAL A 12 0.91 -19.26 -11.59
CA VAL A 12 0.53 -18.08 -10.81
C VAL A 12 0.30 -16.87 -11.73
N GLN A 13 1.19 -16.62 -12.68
CA GLN A 13 1.03 -15.53 -13.65
C GLN A 13 -0.24 -15.70 -14.50
N LEU A 14 -0.52 -16.89 -15.03
CA LEU A 14 -1.71 -17.17 -15.82
C LEU A 14 -3.00 -16.98 -15.01
N ALA A 15 -3.05 -17.50 -13.78
CA ALA A 15 -4.20 -17.33 -12.90
C ALA A 15 -4.46 -15.84 -12.58
N LEU A 16 -3.40 -15.06 -12.37
CA LEU A 16 -3.51 -13.62 -12.14
C LEU A 16 -4.00 -12.87 -13.38
N GLN A 17 -3.48 -13.22 -14.56
CA GLN A 17 -3.96 -12.66 -15.82
C GLN A 17 -5.43 -12.98 -16.09
N GLN A 18 -5.87 -14.22 -15.80
CA GLN A 18 -7.29 -14.60 -15.87
C GLN A 18 -8.15 -13.82 -14.87
N ALA A 19 -7.60 -13.49 -13.70
CA ALA A 19 -8.25 -12.61 -12.72
C ALA A 19 -8.17 -11.11 -13.07
N GLY A 20 -7.64 -10.74 -14.25
CA GLY A 20 -7.54 -9.36 -14.71
C GLY A 20 -6.51 -8.51 -13.95
N THR A 21 -5.54 -9.14 -13.28
CA THR A 21 -4.48 -8.45 -12.53
C THR A 21 -3.10 -8.98 -12.89
N THR A 22 -2.06 -8.24 -12.54
CA THR A 22 -0.68 -8.70 -12.67
C THR A 22 -0.06 -8.95 -11.29
N PRO A 23 0.96 -9.83 -11.19
CA PRO A 23 1.74 -9.95 -9.94
C PRO A 23 2.25 -8.61 -9.43
N ARG A 24 2.62 -7.70 -10.35
CA ARG A 24 3.09 -6.35 -10.03
C ARG A 24 1.99 -5.50 -9.40
N GLU A 25 0.77 -5.58 -9.90
CA GLU A 25 -0.38 -4.86 -9.33
C GLU A 25 -0.76 -5.40 -7.97
N LEU A 26 -0.78 -6.72 -7.78
CA LEU A 26 -1.01 -7.31 -6.47
C LEU A 26 0.03 -6.88 -5.43
N ILE A 27 1.31 -6.96 -5.79
CA ILE A 27 2.39 -6.49 -4.89
C ILE A 27 2.22 -5.01 -4.59
N ARG A 28 1.84 -4.19 -5.59
CA ARG A 28 1.59 -2.76 -5.41
C ARG A 28 0.40 -2.51 -4.48
N GLU A 29 -0.69 -3.25 -4.62
CA GLU A 29 -1.83 -3.15 -3.73
C GLU A 29 -1.48 -3.49 -2.29
N GLU A 30 -0.76 -4.59 -2.08
CA GLU A 30 -0.36 -5.01 -0.75
C GLU A 30 0.57 -3.97 -0.09
N ARG A 31 1.53 -3.44 -0.86
CA ARG A 31 2.37 -2.32 -0.42
C ARG A 31 1.54 -1.09 -0.02
N LEU A 32 0.51 -0.74 -0.79
CA LEU A 32 -0.38 0.37 -0.46
C LEU A 32 -1.18 0.11 0.83
N ARG A 33 -1.62 -1.14 1.08
CA ARG A 33 -2.30 -1.54 2.33
C ARG A 33 -1.38 -1.40 3.54
N LEU A 34 -0.15 -1.93 3.47
CA LEU A 34 0.83 -1.82 4.54
C LEU A 34 1.14 -0.35 4.89
N VAL A 35 1.24 0.52 3.88
CA VAL A 35 1.41 1.96 4.13
C VAL A 35 0.17 2.56 4.80
N ARG A 36 -1.03 2.20 4.35
CA ARG A 36 -2.28 2.67 4.96
C ARG A 36 -2.37 2.27 6.43
N ASP A 37 -2.00 1.05 6.79
CA ASP A 37 -2.03 0.58 8.17
C ASP A 37 -1.07 1.39 9.05
N ARG A 38 0.14 1.69 8.56
CA ARG A 38 1.08 2.59 9.24
C ARG A 38 0.57 4.03 9.36
N LEU A 39 -0.17 4.53 8.37
CA LEU A 39 -0.77 5.87 8.41
C LEU A 39 -1.94 5.95 9.38
N ARG A 40 -2.59 4.83 9.68
CA ARG A 40 -3.70 4.74 10.65
C ARG A 40 -3.21 4.61 12.09
N ASP A 41 -1.94 4.29 12.30
CA ASP A 41 -1.32 4.35 13.62
C ASP A 41 -0.99 5.80 13.98
N PRO A 42 -1.56 6.37 15.07
CA PRO A 42 -1.26 7.73 15.49
C PRO A 42 0.12 7.89 16.14
N ARG A 43 0.80 6.79 16.52
CA ARG A 43 2.05 6.81 17.31
C ARG A 43 3.26 7.35 16.53
N PRO A 44 3.58 6.90 15.30
CA PRO A 44 4.76 7.37 14.58
C PRO A 44 4.48 8.66 13.79
N ARG A 45 4.31 9.80 14.48
CA ARG A 45 4.03 11.11 13.84
C ARG A 45 5.22 11.67 13.03
N HIS A 46 6.43 11.31 13.40
CA HIS A 46 7.68 11.80 12.80
C HIS A 46 8.02 11.14 11.45
N VAL A 47 7.41 9.99 11.14
CA VAL A 47 7.72 9.29 9.88
C VAL A 47 7.02 10.01 8.73
N SER A 48 7.78 10.53 7.78
CA SER A 48 7.20 11.24 6.64
C SER A 48 6.40 10.30 5.74
N ILE A 49 5.34 10.81 5.11
CA ILE A 49 4.53 10.06 4.14
C ILE A 49 5.40 9.58 2.97
N SER A 50 6.34 10.42 2.54
CA SER A 50 7.31 10.08 1.48
C SER A 50 8.20 8.90 1.88
N ALA A 51 8.71 8.90 3.12
CA ALA A 51 9.53 7.79 3.64
C ALA A 51 8.74 6.47 3.69
N LEU A 52 7.45 6.51 4.05
CA LEU A 52 6.58 5.34 3.99
C LEU A 52 6.39 4.82 2.56
N GLY A 53 6.18 5.72 1.59
CA GLY A 53 6.09 5.35 0.17
C GLY A 53 7.39 4.73 -0.35
N HIS A 54 8.53 5.33 -0.01
CA HIS A 54 9.86 4.84 -0.36
C HIS A 54 10.13 3.45 0.25
N ALA A 55 9.86 3.25 1.54
CA ALA A 55 10.02 1.97 2.22
C ALA A 55 9.09 0.88 1.66
N ALA A 56 7.95 1.26 1.11
CA ALA A 56 7.05 0.35 0.40
C ALA A 56 7.47 0.09 -1.06
N GLY A 57 8.60 0.63 -1.51
CA GLY A 57 9.12 0.44 -2.86
C GLY A 57 8.37 1.24 -3.94
N ILE A 58 7.80 2.39 -3.58
CA ILE A 58 7.23 3.38 -4.52
C ILE A 58 8.01 4.70 -4.32
N PRO A 59 9.15 4.88 -5.01
CA PRO A 59 10.09 5.98 -4.72
C PRO A 59 9.57 7.35 -5.15
N SER A 60 8.64 7.42 -6.10
CA SER A 60 8.06 8.68 -6.56
C SER A 60 6.88 9.10 -5.67
N PRO A 61 6.96 10.25 -4.97
CA PRO A 61 5.88 10.73 -4.09
C PRO A 61 4.57 11.01 -4.84
N SER A 62 4.67 11.54 -6.06
CA SER A 62 3.50 11.81 -6.92
C SER A 62 2.84 10.52 -7.39
N ALA A 63 3.64 9.54 -7.84
CA ALA A 63 3.12 8.23 -8.25
C ALA A 63 2.52 7.45 -7.07
N PHE A 64 3.13 7.57 -5.88
CA PHE A 64 2.58 7.01 -4.65
C PHE A 64 1.23 7.64 -4.31
N SER A 65 1.16 8.97 -4.26
CA SER A 65 -0.06 9.71 -3.89
C SER A 65 -1.21 9.44 -4.87
N ALA A 66 -0.92 9.42 -6.17
CA ALA A 66 -1.90 9.09 -7.21
C ALA A 66 -2.42 7.64 -7.07
N ALA A 67 -1.52 6.68 -6.84
CA ALA A 67 -1.89 5.28 -6.67
C ALA A 67 -2.69 5.03 -5.39
N TYR A 68 -2.29 5.68 -4.29
CA TYR A 68 -2.98 5.61 -3.02
C TYR A 68 -4.39 6.17 -3.13
N ARG A 69 -4.53 7.38 -3.70
CA ARG A 69 -5.84 8.02 -3.92
C ARG A 69 -6.73 7.17 -4.83
N ARG A 70 -6.18 6.63 -5.93
CA ARG A 70 -6.92 5.72 -6.81
C ARG A 70 -7.43 4.49 -6.07
N ARG A 71 -6.67 3.96 -5.10
CA ARG A 71 -7.01 2.73 -4.39
C ARG A 71 -7.96 2.94 -3.19
N PHE A 72 -7.86 4.08 -2.51
CA PHE A 72 -8.53 4.33 -1.23
C PHE A 72 -9.48 5.54 -1.23
N GLY A 73 -9.56 6.30 -2.33
CA GLY A 73 -10.45 7.45 -2.46
C GLY A 73 -9.98 8.73 -1.75
N GLU A 74 -8.84 8.69 -1.07
CA GLU A 74 -8.34 9.75 -0.19
C GLU A 74 -6.83 9.89 -0.30
N SER A 75 -6.25 11.02 0.14
CA SER A 75 -4.80 11.15 0.16
C SER A 75 -4.19 10.45 1.39
N PRO A 76 -2.91 10.04 1.32
CA PRO A 76 -2.19 9.51 2.48
C PRO A 76 -2.19 10.47 3.69
N ARG A 77 -2.21 11.79 3.41
CA ARG A 77 -2.26 12.84 4.44
C ARG A 77 -3.60 12.83 5.17
N ASP A 78 -4.70 12.69 4.45
CA ASP A 78 -6.05 12.66 5.03
C ASP A 78 -6.26 11.41 5.90
N THR A 79 -5.67 10.27 5.52
CA THR A 79 -5.65 9.06 6.37
C THR A 79 -4.94 9.36 7.69
N ARG A 80 -3.76 9.99 7.65
CA ARG A 80 -2.99 10.31 8.86
C ARG A 80 -3.68 11.33 9.74
N GLN A 81 -4.23 12.39 9.16
CA GLN A 81 -4.93 13.43 9.92
C GLN A 81 -6.12 12.84 10.68
N ARG A 82 -6.94 12.01 10.03
CA ARG A 82 -8.04 11.32 10.72
C ARG A 82 -7.57 10.35 11.81
N ALA A 83 -6.42 9.72 11.65
CA ALA A 83 -5.84 8.90 12.71
C ALA A 83 -5.44 9.74 13.92
N GLN A 84 -4.84 10.90 13.69
CA GLN A 84 -4.43 11.85 14.74
C GLN A 84 -5.62 12.50 15.44
N GLU A 85 -6.68 12.85 14.72
CA GLU A 85 -7.91 13.40 15.30
C GLU A 85 -8.60 12.41 16.24
N LYS A 86 -8.59 11.12 15.89
CA LYS A 86 -9.16 10.05 16.73
C LYS A 86 -8.37 9.83 18.01
N ASP A 87 -7.06 10.00 17.95
CA ASP A 87 -6.14 9.92 19.10
C ASP A 87 -6.37 11.09 20.06
N THR A 88 -6.48 12.32 19.56
CA THR A 88 -6.72 13.53 20.39
C THR A 88 -8.09 13.54 21.08
N ARG A 89 -9.09 12.81 20.56
CA ARG A 89 -10.45 12.73 21.14
C ARG A 89 -10.60 11.61 22.17
N ARG A 90 -9.55 10.83 22.43
CA ARG A 90 -9.57 9.63 23.29
C ARG A 90 -8.91 9.91 24.63
#